data_AF-A0A835YFI1-F1
#
_entry.id   AF-A0A835YFI1-F1
#
_cell.length_a   1.000
_cell.length_b   1.000
_cell.length_c   1.000
_cell.angle_alpha   90.00
_cell.angle_beta   90.00
_cell.angle_gamma   90.00
#
_symmetry.space_group_name_H-M   'P 1'
#
loop_
_entity.id
_entity.type
_entity.pdbx_description
1 polymer ?
#
loop_
_entity_poly.entity_id
_entity_poly.type
_entity_poly.pdbx_seq_one_letter_code
_entity_poly.pdbx_strand_id
1 'polypeptide(L)'
;MADSDLTRLKPSGTGLLDIRKKRILTPRAFEAGFLGLSISCAFYALMHFIHVEGIAHPGIIMFLPLTAITWIALMIPLLMFVVYQDDFRNMHPLNPVHFVQIAARCFRAMKHNNFKVSEKNL
;
A
#
# COMPACT_ATOMS: atom_id res chain seq x y z
N MET A 1 7.97 31.98 -14.78
CA MET A 1 8.87 31.29 -15.73
C MET A 1 9.22 29.92 -15.12
N ALA A 2 8.29 28.97 -15.23
CA ALA A 2 8.44 27.58 -14.79
C ALA A 2 7.25 26.79 -15.38
N ASP A 3 7.19 26.77 -16.71
CA ASP A 3 6.04 26.28 -17.47
C ASP A 3 6.57 25.68 -18.76
N SER A 4 6.98 24.41 -18.74
CA SER A 4 7.20 23.57 -19.94
C SER A 4 7.92 22.25 -19.61
N ASP A 5 7.27 21.29 -18.95
CA ASP A 5 7.71 19.88 -19.10
C ASP A 5 6.70 18.81 -18.62
N LEU A 6 5.52 19.19 -18.14
CA LEU A 6 4.48 18.24 -17.72
C LEU A 6 3.53 17.79 -18.85
N THR A 7 3.73 18.27 -20.08
CA THR A 7 2.83 18.04 -21.22
C THR A 7 3.15 16.80 -22.06
N ARG A 8 4.12 15.96 -21.67
CA ARG A 8 4.54 14.79 -22.46
C ARG A 8 4.21 13.41 -21.89
N LEU A 9 3.23 13.31 -20.99
CA LEU A 9 2.63 12.01 -20.64
C LEU A 9 1.36 11.82 -21.49
N LYS A 10 1.56 11.31 -22.70
CA LYS A 10 0.49 10.86 -23.61
C LYS A 10 -0.40 9.87 -22.83
N PRO A 11 -1.73 10.05 -22.78
CA PRO A 11 -2.60 9.06 -22.15
C PRO A 11 -2.58 7.81 -23.05
N SER A 12 -1.74 6.84 -22.70
CA SER A 12 -1.74 5.54 -23.35
C SER A 12 -3.07 4.87 -23.01
N GLY A 13 -3.99 4.81 -23.99
CA GLY A 13 -5.29 4.15 -23.90
C GLY A 13 -5.22 2.62 -23.75
N THR A 14 -4.14 2.10 -23.22
CA THR A 14 -3.99 0.72 -22.77
C THR A 14 -4.34 0.69 -21.30
N GLY A 15 -5.54 0.18 -20.97
CA GLY A 15 -5.96 0.01 -19.58
C GLY A 15 -4.89 -0.75 -18.79
N LEU A 16 -4.65 -0.32 -17.55
CA LEU A 16 -3.63 -0.87 -16.64
C LEU A 16 -3.77 -2.40 -16.41
N LEU A 17 -4.95 -2.94 -16.71
CA LEU A 17 -5.26 -4.38 -16.63
C LEU A 17 -4.77 -5.20 -17.83
N ASP A 18 -4.64 -4.60 -19.02
CA ASP A 18 -4.24 -5.35 -20.24
C ASP A 18 -2.71 -5.63 -20.25
N ILE A 19 -1.93 -4.80 -19.54
CA ILE A 19 -0.48 -4.97 -19.36
C ILE A 19 -0.17 -5.91 -18.19
N ARG A 20 -1.16 -6.26 -17.36
CA ARG A 20 -1.01 -7.16 -16.19
C ARG A 20 -0.83 -8.64 -16.58
N LYS A 21 -0.58 -8.93 -17.86
CA LYS A 21 -0.38 -10.27 -18.41
C LYS A 21 1.10 -10.64 -18.30
N LYS A 22 1.39 -11.45 -17.26
CA LYS A 22 2.68 -11.98 -16.76
C LYS A 22 3.29 -11.18 -15.59
N ARG A 23 2.65 -11.24 -14.42
CA ARG A 23 3.28 -10.91 -13.13
C ARG A 23 4.40 -11.92 -12.82
N ILE A 24 5.59 -11.64 -13.31
CA ILE A 24 6.80 -12.17 -12.68
C ILE A 24 6.95 -11.35 -11.41
N LEU A 25 6.75 -12.01 -10.25
CA LEU A 25 6.88 -11.35 -8.95
C LEU A 25 8.28 -10.71 -8.87
N THR A 26 8.33 -9.41 -8.65
CA THR A 26 9.62 -8.72 -8.52
C THR A 26 10.32 -9.15 -7.23
N PRO A 27 11.67 -9.17 -7.16
CA PRO A 27 12.38 -9.49 -5.92
C PRO A 27 12.01 -8.55 -4.77
N ARG A 28 11.65 -7.30 -5.07
CA ARG A 28 11.12 -6.33 -4.09
C ARG A 28 9.72 -6.67 -3.58
N ALA A 29 8.88 -7.28 -4.41
CA ALA A 29 7.58 -7.78 -3.97
C ALA A 29 7.73 -8.98 -3.02
N PHE A 30 8.74 -9.84 -3.24
CA PHE A 30 9.10 -10.89 -2.27
C PHE A 30 9.60 -10.30 -0.95
N GLU A 31 10.45 -9.27 -0.99
CA GLU A 31 10.91 -8.55 0.19
C GLU A 31 9.72 -7.94 0.97
N ALA A 32 8.79 -7.27 0.29
CA ALA A 32 7.58 -6.72 0.91
C ALA A 32 6.69 -7.82 1.51
N GLY A 33 6.55 -8.96 0.83
CA GLY A 33 5.81 -10.11 1.35
C GLY A 33 6.44 -10.71 2.60
N PHE A 34 7.77 -10.86 2.62
CA PHE A 34 8.50 -11.33 3.81
C PHE A 34 8.40 -10.33 4.96
N LEU A 35 8.50 -9.03 4.68
CA LEU A 35 8.34 -7.98 5.68
C LEU A 35 6.92 -8.00 6.27
N GLY A 36 5.90 -8.15 5.43
CA GLY A 36 4.51 -8.34 5.88
C GLY A 36 4.38 -9.56 6.80
N LEU A 37 4.92 -10.71 6.40
CA LEU A 37 4.89 -11.92 7.23
C LEU A 37 5.59 -11.73 8.58
N SER A 38 6.75 -11.05 8.59
CA SER A 38 7.49 -10.74 9.82
C SER A 38 6.70 -9.84 10.76
N ILE A 39 6.01 -8.82 10.23
CA ILE A 39 5.16 -7.90 11.00
C ILE A 39 3.94 -8.63 11.56
N SER A 40 3.31 -9.51 10.77
CA SER A 40 2.21 -10.36 11.26
C SER A 40 2.66 -11.30 12.37
N CYS A 41 3.84 -11.89 12.27
CA CYS A 41 4.39 -12.76 13.31
C CYS A 41 4.65 -11.97 14.60
N ALA A 42 5.25 -10.78 14.49
CA ALA A 42 5.47 -9.88 15.63
C ALA A 42 4.16 -9.44 16.27
N PHE A 43 3.14 -9.10 15.47
CA PHE A 43 1.81 -8.76 15.96
C PHE A 43 1.15 -9.94 16.69
N TYR A 44 1.23 -11.15 16.12
CA TYR A 44 0.70 -12.35 16.77
C TYR A 44 1.38 -12.62 18.12
N ALA A 45 2.71 -12.52 18.19
CA ALA A 45 3.46 -12.68 19.43
C ALA A 45 3.07 -11.62 20.47
N LEU A 46 2.91 -10.36 20.04
CA LEU A 46 2.46 -9.27 20.92
C LEU A 46 1.04 -9.49 21.43
N MET A 47 0.11 -9.94 20.58
CA MET A 47 -1.25 -10.28 20.96
C MET A 47 -1.29 -11.42 21.99
N HIS A 48 -0.45 -12.44 21.80
CA HIS A 48 -0.31 -13.52 22.75
C HIS A 48 0.20 -13.01 24.10
N PHE A 49 1.22 -12.13 24.10
CA PHE A 49 1.73 -11.52 25.32
C PHE A 49 0.67 -10.68 26.05
N ILE A 50 -0.06 -9.82 25.32
CA ILE A 50 -1.15 -9.02 25.86
C ILE A 50 -2.24 -9.90 26.47
N HIS A 51 -2.56 -11.03 25.83
CA HIS A 51 -3.58 -11.94 26.33
C HIS A 51 -3.15 -12.63 27.63
N VAL A 52 -1.88 -13.04 27.73
CA VAL A 52 -1.34 -13.68 28.95
C VAL A 52 -1.25 -12.67 30.10
N GLU A 53 -0.67 -11.50 29.86
CA GLU A 53 -0.48 -10.47 30.90
C GLU A 53 -1.78 -9.74 31.25
N GLY A 54 -2.75 -9.71 30.33
CA GLY A 54 -4.07 -9.11 30.55
C GLY A 54 -4.87 -9.80 31.67
N ILE A 55 -4.52 -11.05 32.01
CA ILE A 55 -5.10 -11.78 33.15
C ILE A 55 -4.62 -11.17 34.48
N ALA A 56 -3.35 -10.78 34.57
CA ALA A 56 -2.76 -10.18 35.76
C ALA A 56 -3.02 -8.67 35.85
N HIS A 57 -3.05 -7.99 34.70
CA HIS A 57 -3.15 -6.54 34.62
C HIS A 57 -4.19 -6.12 33.57
N PRO A 58 -5.45 -5.84 33.97
CA PRO A 58 -6.54 -5.55 33.04
C PRO A 58 -6.31 -4.28 32.21
N GLY A 59 -5.45 -3.36 32.67
CA GLY A 59 -5.06 -2.17 31.90
C GLY A 59 -4.32 -2.49 30.59
N ILE A 60 -3.66 -3.65 30.49
CA ILE A 60 -2.93 -4.05 29.29
C ILE A 60 -3.89 -4.34 28.11
N ILE A 61 -5.12 -4.77 28.42
CA ILE A 61 -6.16 -5.04 27.42
C ILE A 61 -6.52 -3.76 26.63
N MET A 62 -6.35 -2.57 27.22
CA MET A 62 -6.61 -1.29 26.53
C MET A 62 -5.64 -1.03 25.36
N PHE A 63 -4.51 -1.73 25.28
CA PHE A 63 -3.59 -1.61 24.14
C PHE A 63 -4.03 -2.40 22.91
N LEU A 64 -4.96 -3.35 23.02
CA LEU A 64 -5.50 -4.14 21.88
C LEU A 64 -5.94 -3.29 20.68
N PRO A 65 -6.78 -2.25 20.83
CA PRO A 65 -7.18 -1.43 19.70
C PRO A 65 -5.98 -0.69 19.08
N LEU A 66 -5.03 -0.21 19.90
CA LEU A 66 -3.85 0.51 19.42
C LEU A 66 -2.91 -0.42 18.63
N THR A 67 -2.69 -1.65 19.10
CA THR A 67 -1.86 -2.63 18.39
C THR A 67 -2.53 -3.06 17.08
N ALA A 68 -3.84 -3.26 17.06
CA ALA A 68 -4.59 -3.60 15.85
C ALA A 68 -4.53 -2.47 14.80
N ILE A 69 -4.76 -1.22 15.21
CA ILE A 69 -4.66 -0.05 14.31
C ILE A 69 -3.25 0.08 13.75
N THR A 70 -2.23 -0.10 14.60
CA THR A 70 -0.82 -0.03 14.18
C THR A 70 -0.48 -1.12 13.17
N TRP A 71 -0.96 -2.35 13.40
CA TRP A 71 -0.76 -3.46 12.47
C TRP A 71 -1.41 -3.20 11.11
N ILE A 72 -2.67 -2.72 11.09
CA ILE A 72 -3.37 -2.35 9.86
C ILE A 72 -2.63 -1.23 9.13
N ALA A 73 -2.21 -0.18 9.85
CA ALA A 73 -1.48 0.95 9.29
C ALA A 73 -0.16 0.55 8.63
N LEU A 74 0.51 -0.50 9.14
CA LEU A 74 1.74 -1.05 8.55
C LEU A 74 1.45 -2.00 7.38
N MET A 75 0.34 -2.74 7.41
CA MET A 75 -0.04 -3.68 6.36
C MET A 75 -0.53 -3.02 5.09
N ILE A 76 -1.29 -1.93 5.20
CA ILE A 76 -1.83 -1.20 4.04
C ILE A 76 -0.72 -0.80 3.04
N PRO A 77 0.38 -0.13 3.44
CA PRO A 77 1.47 0.21 2.53
C PRO A 77 2.08 -1.01 1.83
N LEU A 78 2.25 -2.12 2.55
CA LEU A 78 2.86 -3.34 2.02
C LEU A 78 1.96 -4.01 0.98
N LEU A 79 0.66 -4.12 1.29
CA LEU A 79 -0.33 -4.66 0.35
C LEU A 79 -0.44 -3.78 -0.89
N MET A 80 -0.48 -2.46 -0.72
CA MET A 80 -0.46 -1.51 -1.83
C MET A 80 0.77 -1.72 -2.71
N PHE A 81 1.96 -1.83 -2.11
CA PHE A 81 3.19 -2.06 -2.86
C PHE A 81 3.14 -3.37 -3.66
N VAL A 82 2.63 -4.46 -3.08
CA VAL A 82 2.49 -5.76 -3.77
C VAL A 82 1.48 -5.69 -4.94
N VAL A 83 0.37 -4.97 -4.75
CA VAL A 83 -0.68 -4.81 -5.77
C VAL A 83 -0.19 -3.97 -6.94
N TYR A 84 0.55 -2.89 -6.66
CA TYR A 84 1.04 -1.90 -7.62
C TYR A 84 2.55 -2.04 -7.88
N GLN A 85 3.09 -3.26 -7.75
CA GLN A 85 4.54 -3.52 -7.83
C GLN A 85 5.20 -3.03 -9.14
N ASP A 86 4.44 -2.97 -10.24
CA ASP A 86 4.95 -2.49 -11.53
C ASP A 86 5.14 -0.96 -11.56
N ASP A 87 4.34 -0.21 -10.79
CA ASP A 87 4.45 1.25 -10.65
C ASP A 87 5.58 1.66 -9.70
N PHE A 88 5.95 0.78 -8.77
CA PHE A 88 6.88 1.08 -7.67
C PHE A 88 8.18 0.27 -7.67
N ARG A 89 8.54 -0.36 -8.80
CA ARG A 89 9.73 -1.26 -8.91
C ARG A 89 11.03 -0.71 -8.31
N ASN A 90 11.24 0.60 -8.37
CA ASN A 90 12.48 1.26 -7.94
C ASN A 90 12.39 1.90 -6.55
N MET A 91 11.27 1.77 -5.85
CA MET A 91 11.02 2.45 -4.59
C MET A 91 10.91 1.46 -3.42
N HIS A 92 11.36 1.87 -2.24
CA HIS A 92 11.34 1.02 -1.05
C HIS A 92 9.91 0.81 -0.54
N PRO A 93 9.50 -0.40 -0.12
CA PRO A 93 8.11 -0.70 0.29
C PRO A 93 7.56 0.18 1.42
N LEU A 94 8.45 0.67 2.29
CA LEU A 94 8.10 1.52 3.45
C LEU A 94 8.08 3.02 3.14
N ASN A 95 8.33 3.45 1.89
CA ASN A 95 8.36 4.88 1.59
C ASN A 95 6.94 5.47 1.52
N PRO A 96 6.55 6.44 2.38
CA PRO A 96 5.19 6.99 2.37
C PRO A 96 4.83 7.75 1.07
N VAL A 97 5.82 8.09 0.24
CA VAL A 97 5.62 8.80 -1.04
C VAL A 97 4.71 8.01 -2.00
N HIS A 98 4.62 6.67 -1.86
CA HIS A 98 3.70 5.82 -2.63
C HIS A 98 2.26 6.30 -2.58
N PHE A 99 1.77 6.67 -1.40
CA PHE A 99 0.39 7.10 -1.20
C PHE A 99 0.07 8.40 -1.92
N VAL A 100 1.00 9.35 -1.87
CA VAL A 100 0.84 10.65 -2.53
C VAL A 100 0.80 10.46 -4.04
N GLN A 101 1.65 9.58 -4.59
CA GLN A 101 1.68 9.30 -6.02
C GLN A 101 0.40 8.59 -6.50
N ILE A 102 -0.10 7.61 -5.76
CA ILE A 102 -1.37 6.94 -6.09
C ILE A 102 -2.53 7.92 -5.94
N ALA A 103 -2.62 8.65 -4.84
CA ALA A 103 -3.68 9.63 -4.61
C ALA A 103 -3.69 10.70 -5.71
N ALA A 104 -2.52 11.20 -6.11
CA ALA A 104 -2.41 12.16 -7.21
C ALA A 104 -2.88 11.57 -8.55
N ARG A 105 -2.54 10.31 -8.85
CA ARG A 105 -3.02 9.60 -10.06
C ARG A 105 -4.52 9.38 -10.03
N CYS A 106 -5.07 8.86 -8.92
CA CYS A 106 -6.51 8.69 -8.73
C CYS A 106 -7.25 10.02 -8.88
N PHE A 107 -6.72 11.10 -8.29
CA PHE A 107 -7.33 12.42 -8.37
C PHE A 107 -7.31 12.99 -9.79
N ARG A 108 -6.22 12.82 -10.53
CA ARG A 108 -6.15 13.18 -11.96
C ARG A 108 -7.15 12.36 -12.78
N ALA A 109 -7.21 11.05 -12.57
CA ALA A 109 -8.14 10.17 -13.27
C ALA A 109 -9.61 10.55 -12.99
N MET A 110 -9.95 10.90 -11.75
CA MET A 110 -11.27 11.43 -11.37
C MET A 110 -11.57 12.75 -12.08
N LYS A 111 -10.64 13.70 -12.05
CA LYS A 111 -10.81 15.02 -12.68
C LYS A 111 -11.05 14.90 -14.19
N HIS A 112 -10.34 13.99 -14.87
CA HIS A 112 -10.47 13.79 -16.31
C HIS A 112 -11.77 13.07 -16.71
N ASN A 113 -12.41 12.33 -15.80
CA ASN A 113 -13.63 11.57 -16.08
C ASN A 113 -14.90 12.18 -15.47
N ASN A 114 -14.93 13.50 -15.24
CA ASN A 114 -16.06 14.17 -14.59
C ASN A 114 -16.46 13.52 -13.25
N PHE A 115 -15.47 13.10 -12.45
CA PHE A 115 -15.65 12.35 -11.20
C PHE A 115 -16.36 11.00 -11.34
N LYS A 116 -16.51 10.48 -12.56
CA LYS A 116 -16.96 9.09 -12.80
C LYS A 116 -15.76 8.17 -12.79
N VAL A 117 -15.63 7.40 -11.71
CA VAL A 117 -14.59 6.39 -11.58
C VAL A 117 -15.06 5.12 -12.28
N SER A 118 -14.32 4.68 -13.29
CA SER A 118 -14.47 3.36 -13.93
C SER A 118 -13.17 2.61 -13.73
N GLU A 119 -13.22 1.29 -13.49
CA GLU A 119 -12.04 0.44 -13.34
C GLU A 119 -11.06 0.55 -14.53
N LYS A 120 -11.53 0.98 -15.69
CA LYS A 120 -10.68 1.17 -16.89
C LYS A 120 -9.84 2.45 -16.86
N ASN A 121 -10.20 3.41 -16.01
CA ASN A 121 -9.57 4.73 -15.90
C ASN A 121 -8.51 4.80 -14.80
N LEU A 122 -8.35 3.72 -14.02
CA LEU A 122 -7.42 3.53 -12.91
C LEU A 122 -6.39 2.46 -13.26
#